data_AF-A0A4P7N5J8-F1
#
_entry.id   AF-A0A4P7N5J8-F1
#
_cell.length_a   1.000
_cell.length_b   1.000
_cell.length_c   1.000
_cell.angle_alpha   90.00
_cell.angle_beta   90.00
_cell.angle_gamma   90.00
#
_symmetry.space_group_name_H-M   'P 1'
#
loop_
_entity.id
_entity.type
_entity.pdbx_description
1 polymer ?
#
loop_
_entity_poly.entity_id
_entity_poly.type
_entity_poly.pdbx_seq_one_letter_code
_entity_poly.pdbx_strand_id
1 'polypeptide(L)'
;MLLFYRFCTKVNLTWTVALPLLKPLCKSMADAAYWAVEKQSNLRFRYFKTHTEGNINALQQAFYKIEKACDLGSDNIVFRCDPPNHHCDKAAGYVPLYPADESNNQVFLCPSFFDKYHYHDVDRGRILVHETSHIPYIRHTEDYNTYGLLASLALSKELSLYHADTFGWFALAAYNKDY
;
A
#
# COMPACT_ATOMS: atom_id res chain seq x y z
N MET A 1 -18.00 -11.34 -5.17
CA MET A 1 -16.76 -12.11 -5.43
C MET A 1 -16.42 -12.30 -6.92
N LEU A 2 -16.98 -11.50 -7.85
CA LEU A 2 -16.80 -11.69 -9.30
C LEU A 2 -16.25 -10.46 -10.06
N LEU A 3 -16.19 -9.27 -9.43
CA LEU A 3 -15.74 -8.04 -10.09
C LEU A 3 -14.21 -7.95 -10.20
N PHE A 4 -13.47 -8.38 -9.16
CA PHE A 4 -12.01 -8.34 -9.12
C PHE A 4 -11.34 -9.12 -10.26
N TYR A 5 -11.92 -10.28 -10.61
CA TYR A 5 -11.39 -11.13 -11.67
C TYR A 5 -11.61 -10.57 -13.06
N ARG A 6 -12.65 -9.75 -13.28
CA ARG A 6 -13.08 -9.38 -14.64
C ARG A 6 -12.09 -8.46 -15.36
N PHE A 7 -11.24 -7.73 -14.63
CA PHE A 7 -10.26 -6.81 -15.20
C PHE A 7 -8.83 -7.39 -15.29
N CYS A 8 -8.50 -8.40 -14.49
CA CYS A 8 -7.17 -9.04 -14.51
C CYS A 8 -7.08 -10.28 -15.40
N THR A 9 -8.19 -10.79 -15.94
CA THR A 9 -8.23 -11.97 -16.83
C THR A 9 -7.78 -11.72 -18.27
N LYS A 10 -7.53 -10.47 -18.70
CA LYS A 10 -7.07 -10.15 -20.06
C LYS A 10 -5.55 -10.14 -20.24
N VAL A 11 -4.78 -10.25 -19.15
CA VAL A 11 -3.36 -10.60 -19.25
C VAL A 11 -3.31 -12.05 -19.74
N ASN A 12 -2.45 -12.36 -20.72
CA ASN A 12 -2.37 -13.69 -21.35
C ASN A 12 -1.88 -14.72 -20.30
N LEU A 13 -2.83 -15.25 -19.51
CA LEU A 13 -2.59 -16.06 -18.32
C LEU A 13 -2.61 -17.54 -18.70
N THR A 14 -1.48 -18.04 -19.20
CA THR A 14 -1.13 -19.45 -19.02
C THR A 14 -0.74 -19.78 -17.56
N TRP A 15 -0.86 -18.80 -16.66
CA TRP A 15 -0.50 -18.86 -15.25
C TRP A 15 -1.67 -18.53 -14.30
N THR A 16 -2.89 -18.93 -14.65
CA THR A 16 -4.04 -18.83 -13.74
C THR A 16 -3.90 -19.85 -12.61
N VAL A 17 -3.17 -19.47 -11.57
CA VAL A 17 -3.67 -19.77 -10.22
C VAL A 17 -4.60 -18.61 -9.93
N ALA A 18 -5.89 -18.90 -9.79
CA ALA A 18 -6.85 -18.04 -9.11
C ALA A 18 -6.15 -17.37 -7.90
N LEU A 19 -6.43 -16.12 -7.52
CA LEU A 19 -6.14 -15.60 -6.18
C LEU A 19 -7.11 -16.27 -5.19
N PRO A 20 -6.88 -17.47 -4.63
CA PRO A 20 -7.87 -18.12 -3.81
C PRO A 20 -7.45 -17.87 -2.36
N LEU A 21 -8.18 -17.02 -1.64
CA LEU A 21 -8.03 -16.92 -0.17
C LEU A 21 -6.77 -16.20 0.35
N LEU A 22 -6.28 -15.14 -0.32
CA LEU A 22 -5.59 -14.12 0.47
C LEU A 22 -6.68 -13.42 1.29
N LYS A 23 -6.74 -13.63 2.62
CA LYS A 23 -7.01 -12.47 3.49
C LYS A 23 -5.98 -11.45 3.02
N PRO A 24 -6.37 -10.34 2.36
CA PRO A 24 -5.40 -9.50 1.71
C PRO A 24 -4.40 -9.06 2.77
N LEU A 25 -3.14 -9.52 2.67
CA LEU A 25 -2.13 -9.28 3.70
C LEU A 25 -1.99 -7.79 3.98
N CYS A 26 -2.25 -6.95 2.97
CA CYS A 26 -2.44 -5.52 3.14
C CYS A 26 -3.43 -5.14 4.24
N LYS A 27 -4.63 -5.73 4.26
CA LYS A 27 -5.65 -5.47 5.28
C LYS A 27 -5.13 -5.80 6.67
N SER A 28 -4.52 -6.98 6.83
CA SER A 28 -3.93 -7.41 8.11
C SER A 28 -2.76 -6.51 8.55
N MET A 29 -1.91 -6.10 7.61
CA MET A 29 -0.79 -5.19 7.87
C MET A 29 -1.27 -3.80 8.28
N ALA A 30 -2.30 -3.28 7.60
CA ALA A 30 -2.89 -1.98 7.90
C ALA A 30 -3.59 -1.96 9.28
N ASP A 31 -4.33 -3.02 9.64
CA ASP A 31 -4.89 -3.17 10.98
C ASP A 31 -3.80 -3.23 12.06
N ALA A 32 -2.74 -4.02 11.84
CA ALA A 32 -1.60 -4.07 12.76
C ALA A 32 -0.93 -2.68 12.90
N ALA A 33 -0.77 -1.97 11.78
CA ALA A 33 -0.21 -0.62 11.73
C ALA A 33 -1.08 0.38 12.50
N TYR A 34 -2.40 0.35 12.33
CA TYR A 34 -3.35 1.20 13.04
C TYR A 34 -3.14 1.16 14.55
N TRP A 35 -3.01 -0.04 15.12
CA TRP A 35 -2.76 -0.20 16.56
C TRP A 35 -1.32 0.14 16.95
N ALA A 36 -0.35 -0.20 16.10
CA ALA A 36 1.06 0.07 16.37
C ALA A 36 1.39 1.57 16.38
N VAL A 37 0.71 2.37 15.55
CA VAL A 37 0.87 3.83 15.54
C VAL A 37 0.60 4.41 16.92
N GLU A 38 -0.35 3.90 17.70
CA GLU A 38 -0.60 4.38 19.06
C GLU A 38 0.33 3.70 20.06
N LYS A 39 0.34 2.36 20.06
CA LYS A 39 0.88 1.53 21.15
C LYS A 39 2.40 1.35 21.08
N GLN A 40 3.02 1.50 19.92
CA GLN A 40 4.44 1.17 19.70
C GLN A 40 5.26 2.44 19.42
N SER A 41 5.53 3.20 20.48
CA SER A 41 6.22 4.50 20.40
C SER A 41 7.58 4.43 19.68
N ASN A 42 8.39 3.40 19.99
CA ASN A 42 9.71 3.21 19.37
C ASN A 42 9.61 2.89 17.87
N LEU A 43 8.67 2.01 17.48
CA LEU A 43 8.44 1.68 16.08
C LEU A 43 7.95 2.91 15.31
N ARG A 44 6.96 3.63 15.86
CA ARG A 44 6.45 4.87 15.25
C ARG A 44 7.57 5.90 15.10
N PHE A 45 8.39 6.11 16.12
CA PHE A 45 9.50 7.05 16.03
C PHE A 45 10.57 6.60 15.03
N ARG A 46 10.84 5.29 14.93
CA ARG A 46 11.77 4.72 13.94
C ARG A 46 11.34 5.04 12.50
N TYR A 47 10.05 5.01 12.18
CA TYR A 47 9.57 5.25 10.81
C TYR A 47 9.14 6.70 10.56
N PHE A 48 8.34 7.29 11.44
CA PHE A 48 7.66 8.58 11.21
C PHE A 48 8.25 9.75 12.02
N LYS A 49 9.28 9.48 12.85
CA LYS A 49 10.01 10.49 13.63
C LYS A 49 9.11 11.40 14.47
N THR A 50 8.01 10.85 15.00
CA THR A 50 7.00 11.65 15.69
C THR A 50 6.46 11.01 16.97
N HIS A 51 6.18 11.88 17.95
CA HIS A 51 5.39 11.59 19.15
C HIS A 51 4.19 12.53 19.30
N THR A 52 3.91 13.39 18.32
CA THR A 52 2.85 14.38 18.42
C THR A 52 1.49 13.73 18.18
N GLU A 53 0.54 13.96 19.08
CA GLU A 53 -0.80 13.38 19.02
C GLU A 53 -1.51 13.64 17.68
N GLY A 54 -1.41 14.86 17.14
CA GLY A 54 -1.97 15.17 15.81
C GLY A 54 -1.42 14.29 14.68
N ASN A 55 -0.15 13.91 14.72
CA ASN A 55 0.43 13.02 13.71
C ASN A 55 0.02 11.57 13.97
N ILE A 56 -0.07 11.15 15.23
CA ILE A 56 -0.56 9.82 15.62
C ILE A 56 -1.98 9.62 15.08
N ASN A 57 -2.88 10.58 15.32
CA ASN A 57 -4.25 10.55 14.85
C ASN A 57 -4.34 10.52 13.32
N ALA A 58 -3.54 11.34 12.63
CA ALA A 58 -3.49 11.34 11.16
C ALA A 58 -2.99 10.01 10.58
N LEU A 59 -1.96 9.42 11.18
CA LEU A 59 -1.41 8.13 10.76
C LEU A 59 -2.41 6.99 11.03
N GLN A 60 -3.08 6.97 12.18
CA GLN A 60 -4.14 5.99 12.46
C GLN A 60 -5.29 6.11 11.46
N GLN A 61 -5.76 7.33 11.18
CA GLN A 61 -6.81 7.52 10.17
C GLN A 61 -6.39 7.04 8.78
N ALA A 62 -5.13 7.28 8.39
CA ALA A 62 -4.60 6.77 7.14
C ALA A 62 -4.59 5.23 7.09
N PHE A 63 -4.06 4.56 8.12
CA PHE A 63 -4.04 3.09 8.16
C PHE A 63 -5.45 2.47 8.22
N TYR A 64 -6.40 3.11 8.90
CA TYR A 64 -7.80 2.70 8.87
C TYR A 64 -8.39 2.77 7.45
N LYS A 65 -8.11 3.84 6.70
CA LYS A 65 -8.56 3.98 5.32
C LYS A 65 -7.86 2.99 4.37
N ILE A 66 -6.56 2.74 4.58
CA ILE A 66 -5.80 1.70 3.85
C ILE A 66 -6.41 0.31 4.11
N GLU A 67 -6.73 -0.01 5.36
CA GLU A 67 -7.38 -1.28 5.73
C GLU A 67 -8.68 -1.47 4.93
N LYS A 68 -9.51 -0.42 4.86
CA LYS A 68 -10.73 -0.43 4.05
C LYS A 68 -10.43 -0.57 2.55
N ALA A 69 -9.46 0.17 2.01
CA ALA A 69 -9.06 0.10 0.61
C ALA A 69 -8.57 -1.30 0.20
N CYS A 70 -7.92 -2.00 1.13
CA CYS A 70 -7.46 -3.36 0.93
C CYS A 70 -8.54 -4.42 1.17
N ASP A 71 -9.77 -4.04 1.51
CA ASP A 71 -10.91 -4.94 1.48
C ASP A 71 -11.42 -5.09 0.04
N LEU A 72 -10.88 -6.08 -0.66
CA LEU A 72 -11.18 -6.36 -2.07
C LEU A 72 -12.66 -6.74 -2.33
N GLY A 73 -13.43 -6.99 -1.27
CA GLY A 73 -14.87 -7.20 -1.34
C GLY A 73 -15.70 -5.92 -1.26
N SER A 74 -15.07 -4.77 -1.02
CA SER A 74 -15.72 -3.47 -0.94
C SER A 74 -15.56 -2.69 -2.25
N ASP A 75 -16.58 -1.89 -2.59
CA ASP A 75 -16.64 -1.14 -3.86
C ASP A 75 -15.93 0.23 -3.76
N ASN A 76 -14.98 0.38 -2.82
CA ASN A 76 -14.39 1.67 -2.47
C ASN A 76 -13.18 2.05 -3.34
N ILE A 77 -12.42 1.08 -3.83
CA ILE A 77 -11.25 1.24 -4.69
C ILE A 77 -11.33 0.25 -5.85
N VAL A 78 -11.08 0.74 -7.06
CA VAL A 78 -11.05 -0.11 -8.26
C VAL A 78 -9.62 -0.59 -8.51
N PHE A 79 -9.38 -1.88 -8.32
CA PHE A 79 -8.11 -2.48 -8.73
C PHE A 79 -8.16 -2.89 -10.21
N ARG A 80 -7.14 -2.51 -10.97
CA ARG A 80 -7.01 -2.76 -12.40
C ARG A 80 -5.69 -3.44 -12.71
N CYS A 81 -5.65 -4.22 -13.80
CA CYS A 81 -4.44 -4.92 -14.26
C CYS A 81 -4.08 -4.57 -15.71
N ASP A 82 -4.72 -3.54 -16.25
CA ASP A 82 -4.52 -2.99 -17.58
C ASP A 82 -4.00 -1.55 -17.46
N PRO A 83 -2.77 -1.39 -16.95
CA PRO A 83 -2.13 -0.09 -16.75
C PRO A 83 -2.02 0.69 -18.06
N PRO A 84 -2.30 2.00 -18.08
CA PRO A 84 -2.09 2.81 -19.27
C PRO A 84 -0.59 3.02 -19.51
N ASN A 85 -0.10 2.76 -20.74
CA ASN A 85 1.26 3.05 -21.23
C ASN A 85 2.42 2.57 -20.31
N HIS A 86 3.67 2.93 -20.63
CA HIS A 86 4.96 2.51 -20.01
C HIS A 86 5.12 2.67 -18.47
N HIS A 87 4.04 2.95 -17.73
CA HIS A 87 4.05 3.10 -16.27
C HIS A 87 4.40 1.80 -15.52
N CYS A 88 4.29 0.63 -16.17
CA CYS A 88 4.59 -0.66 -15.57
C CYS A 88 5.95 -1.26 -15.96
N ASP A 89 6.81 -0.50 -16.62
CA ASP A 89 8.12 -1.01 -17.06
C ASP A 89 9.05 -1.31 -15.87
N LYS A 90 8.84 -0.67 -14.71
CA LYS A 90 9.68 -0.80 -13.51
C LYS A 90 8.92 -0.88 -12.18
N ALA A 91 7.60 -0.77 -12.20
CA ALA A 91 6.77 -0.72 -11.00
C ALA A 91 5.98 -2.01 -10.80
N ALA A 92 5.58 -2.29 -9.56
CA ALA A 92 4.67 -3.37 -9.21
C ALA A 92 3.22 -2.86 -9.14
N GLY A 93 3.02 -1.62 -8.75
CA GLY A 93 1.73 -0.95 -8.80
C GLY A 93 1.88 0.50 -9.24
N TYR A 94 0.74 1.15 -9.44
CA TYR A 94 0.67 2.57 -9.75
C TYR A 94 -0.71 3.13 -9.38
N VAL A 95 -0.73 4.30 -8.75
CA VAL A 95 -1.92 5.13 -8.58
C VAL A 95 -1.80 6.37 -9.46
N PRO A 96 -2.79 6.70 -10.30
CA PRO A 96 -2.69 7.89 -11.14
C PRO A 96 -2.69 9.17 -10.32
N LEU A 97 -1.87 10.13 -10.72
CA LEU A 97 -1.76 11.43 -10.06
C LEU A 97 -2.98 12.33 -10.34
N TYR A 98 -3.61 12.19 -11.51
CA TYR A 98 -4.69 13.06 -11.97
C TYR A 98 -5.85 12.29 -12.62
N PRO A 99 -7.11 12.74 -12.40
CA PRO A 99 -7.48 13.82 -11.48
C PRO A 99 -7.26 13.40 -10.02
N ALA A 100 -6.87 14.33 -9.14
CA ALA A 100 -6.60 14.03 -7.72
C ALA A 100 -7.90 14.04 -6.89
N ASP A 101 -8.97 13.43 -7.41
CA ASP A 101 -10.30 13.36 -6.81
C ASP A 101 -10.81 11.92 -6.74
N GLU A 102 -12.01 11.72 -6.17
CA GLU A 102 -12.59 10.40 -5.94
C GLU A 102 -12.88 9.61 -7.24
N SER A 103 -12.93 10.28 -8.40
CA SER A 103 -13.09 9.59 -9.69
C SER A 103 -11.86 8.81 -10.11
N ASN A 104 -10.72 9.05 -9.45
CA ASN A 104 -9.43 8.39 -9.70
C ASN A 104 -9.01 7.46 -8.56
N ASN A 105 -9.98 6.91 -7.83
CA ASN A 105 -9.80 5.93 -6.77
C ASN A 105 -9.50 4.53 -7.34
N GLN A 106 -8.42 4.42 -8.11
CA GLN A 106 -7.99 3.20 -8.77
C GLN A 106 -6.52 2.90 -8.52
N VAL A 107 -6.22 1.61 -8.34
CA VAL A 107 -4.86 1.10 -8.21
C VAL A 107 -4.62 0.17 -9.39
N PHE A 108 -3.60 0.47 -10.18
CA PHE A 108 -3.13 -0.41 -11.25
C PHE A 108 -2.08 -1.36 -10.71
N LEU A 109 -2.24 -2.64 -10.97
CA LEU A 109 -1.29 -3.70 -10.65
C LEU A 109 -0.55 -4.09 -11.92
N CYS A 110 0.76 -3.95 -11.90
CA CYS A 110 1.63 -4.28 -13.02
C CYS A 110 1.89 -5.79 -13.11
N PRO A 111 2.31 -6.33 -14.27
CA PRO A 111 2.60 -7.76 -14.42
C PRO A 111 3.61 -8.30 -13.38
N SER A 112 4.62 -7.50 -13.02
CA SER A 112 5.63 -7.86 -12.02
C SER A 112 5.04 -8.16 -10.65
N PHE A 113 3.94 -7.50 -10.25
CA PHE A 113 3.23 -7.77 -8.99
C PHE A 113 2.81 -9.24 -8.86
N PHE A 114 2.40 -9.85 -9.97
CA PHE A 114 1.95 -11.23 -10.02
C PHE A 114 3.09 -12.24 -10.19
N ASP A 115 4.31 -11.77 -10.43
CA ASP A 115 5.48 -12.64 -10.53
C ASP A 115 5.93 -13.10 -9.14
N LYS A 116 5.72 -14.40 -8.86
CA LYS A 116 6.08 -15.04 -7.58
C LYS A 116 7.59 -15.24 -7.39
N TYR A 117 8.37 -15.13 -8.46
CA TYR A 117 9.84 -15.20 -8.39
C TYR A 117 10.43 -13.86 -7.93
N HIS A 118 9.69 -12.76 -8.10
CA HIS A 118 10.09 -11.43 -7.68
C HIS A 118 9.44 -10.98 -6.37
N TYR A 119 8.15 -11.28 -6.17
CA TYR A 119 7.41 -10.86 -4.98
C TYR A 119 6.67 -12.01 -4.32
N HIS A 120 6.97 -12.22 -3.04
CA HIS A 120 6.20 -13.12 -2.19
C HIS A 120 4.91 -12.44 -1.71
N ASP A 121 4.01 -13.21 -1.09
CA ASP A 121 2.71 -12.68 -0.65
C ASP A 121 2.85 -11.52 0.35
N VAL A 122 3.88 -11.57 1.21
CA VAL A 122 4.20 -10.47 2.14
C VAL A 122 4.64 -9.21 1.41
N ASP A 123 5.41 -9.33 0.33
CA ASP A 123 5.84 -8.19 -0.49
C ASP A 123 4.64 -7.55 -1.19
N ARG A 124 3.74 -8.38 -1.73
CA ARG A 124 2.50 -7.91 -2.36
C ARG A 124 1.60 -7.19 -1.36
N GLY A 125 1.48 -7.72 -0.14
CA GLY A 125 0.77 -7.05 0.95
C GLY A 125 1.35 -5.67 1.25
N ARG A 126 2.69 -5.58 1.39
CA ARG A 126 3.41 -4.33 1.60
C ARG A 126 3.22 -3.33 0.45
N ILE A 127 3.35 -3.80 -0.79
CA ILE A 127 3.16 -2.98 -2.00
C ILE A 127 1.75 -2.41 -2.02
N LEU A 128 0.72 -3.19 -1.72
CA LEU A 128 -0.64 -2.66 -1.68
C LEU A 128 -0.83 -1.58 -0.59
N VAL A 129 -0.19 -1.68 0.57
CA VAL A 129 -0.18 -0.61 1.58
C VAL A 129 0.48 0.67 1.02
N HIS A 130 1.60 0.52 0.32
CA HIS A 130 2.30 1.62 -0.36
C HIS A 130 1.41 2.27 -1.42
N GLU A 131 0.85 1.50 -2.35
CA GLU A 131 0.03 2.03 -3.44
C GLU A 131 -1.21 2.76 -2.90
N THR A 132 -1.90 2.14 -1.94
CA THR A 132 -3.11 2.74 -1.38
C THR A 132 -2.83 4.01 -0.56
N SER A 133 -1.62 4.21 -0.02
CA SER A 133 -1.31 5.46 0.68
C SER A 133 -1.19 6.67 -0.27
N HIS A 134 -0.89 6.45 -1.56
CA HIS A 134 -0.87 7.52 -2.56
C HIS A 134 -2.24 8.14 -2.81
N ILE A 135 -3.32 7.40 -2.55
CA ILE A 135 -4.67 7.83 -2.85
C ILE A 135 -4.98 9.15 -2.10
N PRO A 136 -5.42 10.22 -2.80
CA PRO A 136 -5.53 11.56 -2.22
C PRO A 136 -6.37 11.65 -0.95
N TYR A 137 -7.51 10.97 -0.90
CA TYR A 137 -8.41 11.01 0.26
C TYR A 137 -7.94 10.13 1.43
N ILE A 138 -6.95 9.25 1.21
CA ILE A 138 -6.37 8.38 2.24
C ILE A 138 -5.27 9.14 2.99
N ARG A 139 -4.18 9.45 2.29
CA ARG A 139 -3.05 10.17 2.86
C ARG A 139 -2.36 11.10 1.87
N HIS A 140 -2.47 10.83 0.58
CA HIS A 140 -1.75 11.56 -0.47
C HIS A 140 -0.24 11.49 -0.25
N THR A 141 0.31 10.27 -0.15
CA THR A 141 1.77 10.09 -0.07
C THR A 141 2.42 10.29 -1.43
N GLU A 142 3.73 10.54 -1.42
CA GLU A 142 4.60 10.55 -2.59
C GLU A 142 5.78 9.59 -2.36
N ASP A 143 6.54 9.31 -3.41
CA ASP A 143 7.74 8.48 -3.33
C ASP A 143 9.01 9.30 -3.08
N TYR A 144 8.98 10.61 -3.36
CA TYR A 144 10.17 11.48 -3.28
C TYR A 144 11.42 10.91 -3.99
N ASN A 145 11.21 10.11 -5.05
CA ASN A 145 12.25 9.34 -5.74
C ASN A 145 13.18 8.55 -4.79
N THR A 146 12.63 8.04 -3.69
CA THR A 146 13.32 7.38 -2.59
C THR A 146 12.61 6.06 -2.30
N TYR A 147 13.33 4.94 -2.23
CA TYR A 147 12.70 3.63 -2.08
C TYR A 147 13.52 2.69 -1.19
N GLY A 148 12.84 1.72 -0.60
CA GLY A 148 13.43 0.68 0.23
C GLY A 148 13.49 1.03 1.71
N LEU A 149 13.73 0.00 2.52
CA LEU A 149 13.69 0.10 3.98
C LEU A 149 14.69 1.11 4.53
N LEU A 150 15.97 1.00 4.15
CA LEU A 150 17.02 1.87 4.67
C LEU A 150 16.78 3.34 4.33
N ALA A 151 16.29 3.61 3.12
CA ALA A 151 15.97 4.96 2.70
C ALA A 151 14.76 5.52 3.47
N SER A 152 13.71 4.71 3.64
CA SER A 152 12.53 5.06 4.45
C SER A 152 12.91 5.40 5.90
N LEU A 153 13.85 4.65 6.48
CA LEU A 153 14.36 4.89 7.83
C LEU A 153 15.22 6.15 7.95
N ALA A 154 15.85 6.60 6.85
CA ALA A 154 16.72 7.78 6.83
C ALA A 154 15.97 9.10 6.61
N LEU A 155 14.68 9.07 6.23
CA LEU A 155 13.90 10.26 5.96
C LEU A 155 13.72 11.15 7.20
N SER A 156 13.58 12.46 6.94
CA SER A 156 13.16 13.42 7.96
C SER A 156 11.72 13.15 8.40
N LYS A 157 11.31 13.79 9.50
CA LYS A 157 9.92 13.73 9.98
C LYS A 157 8.94 14.21 8.90
N GLU A 158 9.26 15.32 8.25
CA GLU A 158 8.39 15.99 7.28
C GLU A 158 8.12 15.07 6.09
N LEU A 159 9.15 14.42 5.56
CA LEU A 159 9.01 13.50 4.42
C LEU A 159 8.41 12.16 4.85
N SER A 160 8.85 11.58 5.97
CA SER A 160 8.39 10.25 6.39
C SER A 160 6.88 10.18 6.64
N LEU A 161 6.25 11.28 7.06
CA LEU A 161 4.79 11.37 7.26
C LEU A 161 3.98 11.30 5.96
N TYR A 162 4.62 11.51 4.82
CA TYR A 162 4.01 11.57 3.48
C TYR A 162 4.74 10.68 2.47
N HIS A 163 5.58 9.76 2.92
CA HIS A 163 6.35 8.87 2.05
C HIS A 163 5.71 7.47 1.97
N ALA A 164 5.32 7.02 0.78
CA ALA A 164 4.53 5.80 0.58
C ALA A 164 5.24 4.54 1.10
N ASP A 165 6.54 4.41 0.81
CA ASP A 165 7.30 3.23 1.24
C ASP A 165 7.46 3.17 2.76
N THR A 166 7.47 4.33 3.45
CA THR A 166 7.46 4.36 4.93
C THR A 166 6.19 3.73 5.49
N PHE A 167 5.03 3.95 4.86
CA PHE A 167 3.77 3.30 5.26
C PHE A 167 3.83 1.79 5.05
N GLY A 168 4.31 1.35 3.88
CA GLY A 168 4.48 -0.07 3.57
C GLY A 168 5.40 -0.78 4.58
N TRP A 169 6.60 -0.25 4.81
CA TRP A 169 7.57 -0.85 5.73
C TRP A 169 7.13 -0.80 7.20
N PHE A 170 6.51 0.29 7.65
CA PHE A 170 5.96 0.37 9.00
C PHE A 170 4.87 -0.69 9.21
N ALA A 171 3.96 -0.87 8.25
CA ALA A 171 2.87 -1.83 8.36
C ALA A 171 3.38 -3.28 8.37
N LEU A 172 4.39 -3.59 7.55
CA LEU A 172 5.06 -4.89 7.57
C LEU A 172 5.73 -5.15 8.93
N ALA A 173 6.48 -4.19 9.46
CA ALA A 173 7.12 -4.32 10.76
C ALA A 173 6.10 -4.48 11.90
N ALA A 174 4.99 -3.73 11.85
CA ALA A 174 3.90 -3.85 12.81
C ALA A 174 3.24 -5.24 12.77
N TYR A 175 3.01 -5.78 11.57
CA TYR A 175 2.44 -7.12 11.35
C TYR A 175 3.34 -8.24 11.87
N ASN A 176 4.64 -8.14 11.62
CA ASN A 176 5.64 -9.11 12.09
C ASN A 176 5.97 -8.96 13.59
N LYS A 177 5.58 -7.84 14.21
CA LYS A 177 5.93 -7.45 15.58
C LYS A 177 7.43 -7.16 15.76
N ASP A 178 8.04 -6.55 14.74
CA ASP A 178 9.45 -6.17 14.69
C ASP A 178 9.70 -4.80 15.37
N TYR A 179 9.45 -4.71 16.69
CA TYR A 179 9.51 -3.47 17.47
C TYR A 179 10.94 -3.07 17.86
#